data_AF-A0A961CKV9-F1
#
_entry.id   AF-A0A961CKV9-F1
#
_cell.length_a   1.000
_cell.length_b   1.000
_cell.length_c   1.000
_cell.angle_alpha   90.00
_cell.angle_beta   90.00
_cell.angle_gamma   90.00
#
_symmetry.space_group_name_H-M   'P 1'
#
loop_
_entity.id
_entity.type
_entity.pdbx_description
1 polymer ?
#
loop_
_entity_poly.entity_id
_entity_poly.type
_entity_poly.pdbx_seq_one_letter_code
_entity_poly.pdbx_strand_id
1 'polypeptide(L)'
;MAHTAVVRPEKLDRPESGSAYATRLVPIDRPGELVCDHPKIVRRAMEHTRSRYEAQPDPYRLLGRRFTLSELKKVHEAVAGWRFPRHTFRRAMEPHLVGTGNLQDTGGRGRPGELFRRRPEGT
;
A
#
# COMPACT_ATOMS: atom_id res chain seq x y z
N MET A 1 -3.02 -1.52 -24.49
CA MET A 1 -2.58 -2.37 -23.35
C MET A 1 -2.22 -1.43 -22.22
N ALA A 2 -2.65 -1.70 -20.98
CA ALA A 2 -2.35 -0.86 -19.82
C ALA A 2 -1.60 -1.67 -18.77
N HIS A 3 -0.65 -1.05 -18.10
CA HIS A 3 0.15 -1.66 -17.02
C HIS A 3 -0.05 -0.86 -15.74
N THR A 4 0.03 -1.54 -14.59
CA THR A 4 -0.08 -0.90 -13.27
C THR A 4 1.09 -1.34 -12.42
N ALA A 5 1.76 -0.37 -11.80
CA ALA A 5 2.81 -0.60 -10.81
C ALA A 5 2.49 0.20 -9.55
N VAL A 6 2.59 -0.46 -8.40
CA VAL A 6 2.46 0.16 -7.08
C VAL A 6 3.83 0.13 -6.44
N VAL A 7 4.43 1.30 -6.25
CA VAL A 7 5.80 1.45 -5.78
C VAL A 7 5.88 2.46 -4.64
N ARG A 8 6.96 2.36 -3.85
CA ARG A 8 7.29 3.42 -2.89
C ARG A 8 7.71 4.68 -3.65
N PRO A 9 7.29 5.88 -3.20
CA PRO A 9 7.60 7.12 -3.90
C PRO A 9 9.11 7.39 -3.98
N GLU A 10 9.88 6.94 -2.99
CA GLU A 10 11.35 7.07 -3.00
C GLU A 10 12.05 6.25 -4.09
N LYS A 11 11.34 5.30 -4.73
CA LYS A 11 11.86 4.51 -5.85
C LYS A 11 11.53 5.11 -7.21
N LEU A 12 10.75 6.19 -7.25
CA LEU A 12 10.50 6.91 -8.48
C LEU A 12 11.71 7.77 -8.75
N ASP A 13 12.38 7.52 -9.87
CA ASP A 13 13.42 8.43 -10.36
C ASP A 13 12.78 9.80 -10.52
N ARG A 14 13.46 10.81 -9.97
CA ARG A 14 13.06 12.20 -10.21
C ARG A 14 13.19 12.41 -11.72
N PRO A 15 12.16 12.92 -12.42
CA PRO A 15 12.24 13.09 -13.86
C PRO A 15 13.52 13.86 -14.19
N GLU A 16 14.30 13.34 -15.14
CA GLU A 16 15.54 13.98 -15.55
C GLU A 16 15.26 15.44 -15.89
N SER A 17 16.13 16.33 -15.40
CA SER A 17 16.07 17.75 -15.75
C SER A 17 16.29 17.86 -17.27
N GLY A 18 15.20 17.98 -18.04
CA GLY A 18 15.22 17.90 -19.51
C GLY A 18 14.20 16.94 -20.13
N SER A 19 13.43 16.18 -19.34
CA SER A 19 12.28 15.43 -19.90
C SER A 19 11.30 16.40 -20.57
N ALA A 20 10.88 16.08 -21.79
CA ALA A 20 9.87 16.85 -22.53
C ALA A 20 8.52 16.91 -21.80
N TYR A 21 8.30 16.05 -20.78
CA TYR A 21 7.08 15.99 -20.00
C TYR A 21 7.36 16.22 -18.51
N ALA A 22 6.75 17.27 -17.98
CA ALA A 22 6.69 17.48 -16.53
C ALA A 22 5.85 16.37 -15.88
N THR A 23 6.48 15.53 -15.06
CA THR A 23 5.78 14.50 -14.28
C THR A 23 5.60 14.98 -12.85
N ARG A 24 4.39 14.82 -12.30
CA ARG A 24 4.07 15.13 -10.91
C ARG A 24 3.26 14.01 -10.27
N LEU A 25 3.49 13.79 -8.98
CA LEU A 25 2.62 12.95 -8.16
C LEU A 25 1.37 13.75 -7.80
N VAL A 26 0.21 13.15 -8.01
CA VAL A 26 -1.10 13.73 -7.66
C VAL A 26 -1.91 12.75 -6.82
N PRO A 27 -2.75 13.23 -5.90
CA PRO A 27 -3.73 12.38 -5.23
C PRO A 27 -4.65 11.68 -6.24
N ILE A 28 -4.93 10.41 -6.02
CA ILE A 28 -5.72 9.56 -6.93
C ILE A 28 -7.18 10.02 -7.05
N ASP A 29 -7.70 10.69 -6.02
CA ASP A 29 -9.03 11.30 -5.98
C ASP A 29 -9.08 12.66 -6.69
N ARG A 30 -7.91 13.23 -7.04
CA ARG A 30 -7.78 14.53 -7.72
C ARG A 30 -6.71 14.46 -8.84
N PRO A 31 -6.88 13.59 -9.84
CA PRO A 31 -5.88 13.42 -10.90
C PRO A 31 -5.81 14.61 -11.87
N GLY A 32 -6.81 15.50 -11.85
CA GLY A 32 -6.99 16.55 -12.86
C GLY A 32 -7.65 16.01 -14.12
N GLU A 33 -7.58 16.78 -15.21
CA GLU A 33 -8.07 16.34 -16.52
C GLU A 33 -7.12 15.31 -17.14
N LEU A 34 -7.65 14.14 -17.48
CA LEU A 34 -6.93 13.09 -18.17
C LEU A 34 -7.55 12.91 -19.56
N VAL A 35 -6.70 12.79 -20.59
CA VAL A 35 -7.15 12.69 -21.99
C VAL A 35 -7.76 11.32 -22.30
N CYS A 36 -8.56 11.23 -23.37
CA CYS A 36 -9.09 9.96 -23.88
C CYS A 36 -9.80 9.10 -22.80
N ASP A 37 -9.43 7.83 -22.68
CA ASP A 37 -9.99 6.86 -21.73
C ASP A 37 -9.10 6.62 -20.51
N HIS A 38 -8.06 7.45 -20.29
CA HIS A 38 -7.18 7.35 -19.13
C HIS A 38 -7.91 7.35 -17.78
N PRO A 39 -9.01 8.10 -17.55
CA PRO A 39 -9.78 7.97 -16.32
C PRO A 39 -10.27 6.54 -16.04
N LYS A 40 -10.66 5.80 -17.10
CA LYS A 40 -11.11 4.40 -16.97
C LYS A 40 -9.93 3.48 -16.63
N ILE A 41 -8.76 3.73 -17.20
CA ILE A 41 -7.53 2.99 -16.92
C ILE A 41 -7.13 3.16 -15.45
N VAL A 42 -7.09 4.41 -14.98
CA VAL A 42 -6.75 4.75 -13.58
C VAL A 42 -7.74 4.11 -12.61
N ARG A 43 -9.05 4.17 -12.90
CA ARG A 43 -10.07 3.54 -12.07
C ARG A 43 -9.87 2.03 -11.96
N ARG A 44 -9.64 1.34 -13.09
CA ARG A 44 -9.39 -0.12 -13.10
C ARG A 44 -8.12 -0.48 -12.33
N ALA A 45 -7.05 0.30 -12.46
CA ALA A 45 -5.81 0.11 -11.71
C ALA A 45 -6.07 0.23 -10.19
N MET A 46 -6.90 1.19 -9.78
CA MET A 46 -7.28 1.38 -8.39
C MET A 46 -8.16 0.23 -7.86
N GLU A 47 -9.18 -0.17 -8.61
CA GLU A 47 -10.06 -1.31 -8.29
C GLU A 47 -9.23 -2.60 -8.13
N HIS A 48 -8.29 -2.85 -9.05
CA HIS A 48 -7.39 -4.01 -8.98
C HIS A 48 -6.49 -3.94 -7.73
N THR A 49 -5.90 -2.78 -7.45
CA THR A 49 -5.04 -2.58 -6.27
C THR A 49 -5.83 -2.80 -4.98
N ARG A 50 -7.05 -2.28 -4.88
CA ARG A 50 -7.95 -2.49 -3.73
C ARG A 50 -8.28 -3.96 -3.53
N SER A 51 -8.70 -4.66 -4.58
CA SER A 51 -9.00 -6.10 -4.51
C SER A 51 -7.80 -6.92 -4.03
N ARG A 52 -6.58 -6.57 -4.45
CA ARG A 52 -5.35 -7.20 -3.98
C ARG A 52 -5.11 -6.97 -2.48
N TYR A 53 -5.31 -5.75 -2.00
CA TYR A 53 -5.17 -5.43 -0.57
C TYR A 53 -6.31 -6.00 0.29
N GLU A 54 -7.50 -6.21 -0.24
CA GLU A 54 -8.57 -6.91 0.49
C GLU A 54 -8.18 -8.36 0.82
N ALA A 55 -7.48 -9.03 -0.10
CA ALA A 55 -7.11 -10.44 0.04
C ALA A 55 -5.72 -10.68 0.65
N GLN A 56 -4.80 -9.71 0.56
CA GLN A 56 -3.39 -9.92 0.92
C GLN A 56 -2.86 -8.80 1.83
N PRO A 57 -1.97 -9.12 2.80
CA PRO A 57 -1.44 -8.12 3.73
C PRO A 57 -0.73 -6.95 3.05
N ASP A 58 0.24 -7.22 2.18
CA ASP A 58 0.97 -6.17 1.47
C ASP A 58 1.54 -6.73 0.15
N PRO A 59 0.68 -6.92 -0.86
CA PRO A 59 1.00 -7.61 -2.12
C PRO A 59 2.13 -6.95 -2.90
N TYR A 60 2.25 -5.62 -2.81
CA TYR A 60 3.26 -4.84 -3.52
C TYR A 60 4.50 -4.53 -2.67
N ARG A 61 4.59 -5.11 -1.47
CA ARG A 61 5.75 -4.99 -0.56
C ARG A 61 6.10 -3.54 -0.19
N LEU A 62 5.09 -2.67 -0.06
CA LEU A 62 5.27 -1.28 0.32
C LEU A 62 5.94 -1.13 1.69
N LEU A 63 5.67 -2.03 2.63
CA LEU A 63 6.22 -1.98 3.99
C LEU A 63 7.56 -2.73 4.15
N GLY A 64 8.13 -3.27 3.07
CA GLY A 64 9.41 -3.99 3.14
C GLY A 64 9.29 -5.37 3.80
N ARG A 65 10.37 -5.89 4.43
CA ARG A 65 10.39 -7.30 4.89
C ARG A 65 9.61 -7.55 6.17
N ARG A 66 9.58 -6.59 7.09
CA ARG A 66 8.96 -6.68 8.42
C ARG A 66 8.17 -5.39 8.67
N PHE A 67 7.03 -5.51 9.34
CA PHE A 67 6.17 -4.38 9.65
C PHE A 67 5.28 -4.70 10.84
N THR A 68 4.79 -3.66 11.50
CA THR A 68 3.77 -3.75 12.54
C THR A 68 2.37 -3.87 11.93
N LEU A 69 1.43 -4.44 12.68
CA LEU A 69 0.02 -4.47 12.28
C LEU A 69 -0.57 -3.05 12.09
N SER A 70 -0.01 -2.06 12.82
CA SER A 70 -0.45 -0.67 12.73
C SER A 70 -0.02 -0.01 11.41
N GLU A 71 1.19 -0.29 10.93
CA GLU A 71 1.67 0.16 9.61
C GLU A 71 0.89 -0.53 8.49
N LEU A 72 0.64 -1.84 8.64
CA LEU A 72 -0.20 -2.58 7.71
C LEU A 72 -1.58 -1.94 7.56
N LYS A 73 -2.23 -1.64 8.69
CA LYS A 73 -3.53 -0.99 8.72
C LYS A 73 -3.50 0.37 8.02
N LYS A 74 -2.48 1.20 8.26
CA LYS A 74 -2.36 2.52 7.61
C LYS A 74 -2.31 2.39 6.08
N VAL A 75 -1.58 1.42 5.55
CA VAL A 75 -1.52 1.16 4.10
C VAL A 75 -2.88 0.73 3.57
N HIS A 76 -3.56 -0.21 4.24
CA HIS A 76 -4.89 -0.66 3.84
C HIS A 76 -5.93 0.48 3.86
N GLU A 77 -5.93 1.31 4.90
CA GLU A 77 -6.82 2.47 4.97
C GLU A 77 -6.55 3.48 3.86
N ALA A 78 -5.28 3.72 3.52
CA ALA A 78 -4.89 4.60 2.42
C ALA A 78 -5.35 4.06 1.05
N VAL A 79 -5.28 2.75 0.82
CA VAL A 79 -5.71 2.10 -0.44
C VAL A 79 -7.24 2.04 -0.53
N ALA A 80 -7.92 1.71 0.57
CA ALA A 80 -9.37 1.62 0.62
C ALA A 80 -10.03 3.01 0.53
N GLY A 81 -9.43 4.02 1.16
CA GLY A 81 -10.01 5.36 1.30
C GLY A 81 -10.95 5.51 2.50
N TRP A 82 -10.97 4.54 3.41
CA TRP A 82 -11.76 4.60 4.65
C TRP A 82 -10.98 3.99 5.82
N ARG A 83 -11.50 4.16 7.04
CA ARG A 83 -10.88 3.63 8.26
C ARG A 83 -11.42 2.25 8.62
N PHE A 84 -10.53 1.38 9.10
CA PHE A 84 -10.90 0.06 9.61
C PHE A 84 -10.91 0.05 11.14
N PRO A 85 -11.90 -0.58 11.79
CA PRO A 85 -11.83 -0.89 13.21
C PRO A 85 -10.63 -1.80 13.51
N ARG A 86 -9.85 -1.46 14.55
CA ARG A 86 -8.60 -2.17 14.88
C ARG A 86 -8.80 -3.68 15.06
N HIS A 87 -9.86 -4.07 15.77
CA HIS A 87 -10.16 -5.49 16.04
C HIS A 87 -10.49 -6.26 14.75
N THR A 88 -11.37 -5.70 13.92
CA THR A 88 -11.78 -6.29 12.63
C THR A 88 -10.59 -6.45 11.69
N PHE A 89 -9.77 -5.40 11.57
CA PHE A 89 -8.56 -5.43 10.76
C PHE A 89 -7.59 -6.52 11.21
N ARG A 90 -7.34 -6.62 12.52
CA ARG A 90 -6.47 -7.66 13.08
C ARG A 90 -6.97 -9.04 12.72
N ARG A 91 -8.24 -9.33 13.02
CA ARG A 91 -8.85 -10.65 12.77
C ARG A 91 -8.78 -11.05 11.29
N ALA A 92 -8.93 -10.09 10.38
CA ALA A 92 -8.84 -10.36 8.94
C ALA A 92 -7.40 -10.67 8.50
N MET A 93 -6.40 -9.96 9.01
CA MET A 93 -5.03 -10.04 8.49
C MET A 93 -4.12 -11.03 9.24
N GLU A 94 -4.36 -11.27 10.53
CA GLU A 94 -3.54 -12.16 11.39
C GLU A 94 -3.32 -13.57 10.81
N PRO A 95 -4.30 -14.22 10.14
CA PRO A 95 -4.09 -15.52 9.47
C PRO A 95 -3.06 -15.49 8.34
N HIS A 96 -2.79 -14.33 7.76
CA HIS A 96 -1.84 -14.14 6.65
C HIS A 96 -0.46 -13.67 7.12
N LEU A 97 -0.23 -13.63 8.44
CA LEU A 97 0.99 -13.13 9.05
C LEU A 97 1.72 -14.23 9.84
N VAL A 98 3.01 -13.99 10.02
CA VAL A 98 3.90 -14.77 10.89
C VAL A 98 4.59 -13.77 11.83
N GLY A 99 4.38 -13.92 13.13
CA GLY A 99 5.06 -13.11 14.14
C GLY A 99 6.56 -13.37 14.12
N THR A 100 7.37 -12.32 14.32
CA THR A 100 8.83 -12.48 14.36
C THR A 100 9.39 -12.55 15.78
N GLY A 101 8.54 -12.39 16.81
CA GLY A 101 8.97 -12.28 18.21
C GLY A 101 9.76 -11.00 18.53
N ASN A 102 9.88 -10.08 17.57
CA ASN A 102 10.55 -8.80 17.77
C ASN A 102 9.49 -7.70 17.94
N LEU A 103 9.85 -6.69 18.72
CA LEU A 103 9.06 -5.49 18.90
C LEU A 103 9.75 -4.33 18.16
N GLN A 104 8.96 -3.43 17.62
CA GLN A 104 9.42 -2.17 17.05
C GLN A 104 8.83 -1.01 17.87
N ASP A 105 9.70 -0.10 18.30
CA ASP A 105 9.25 1.18 18.81
C ASP A 105 8.57 1.94 17.66
N THR A 106 7.32 2.33 17.88
CA THR A 106 6.50 3.01 16.88
C THR A 106 6.78 4.52 16.85
N GLY A 107 7.78 5.00 17.61
CA GLY A 107 8.26 6.39 17.56
C GLY A 107 7.28 7.41 18.15
N GLY A 108 6.32 6.96 18.96
CA GLY A 108 5.31 7.79 19.62
C GLY A 108 5.04 7.34 21.07
N ARG A 109 4.16 8.05 21.80
CA ARG A 109 3.70 7.61 23.13
C ARG A 109 2.80 6.38 22.99
N GLY A 110 3.39 5.19 22.92
CA GLY A 110 2.67 3.93 22.83
C GLY A 110 3.56 2.74 23.16
N ARG A 111 2.94 1.59 23.47
CA ARG A 111 3.69 0.33 23.63
C ARG A 111 4.32 -0.06 22.28
N PRO A 112 5.53 -0.64 22.29
CA PRO A 112 6.13 -1.21 21.09
C PRO A 112 5.17 -2.16 20.37
N GLY A 113 5.15 -2.10 19.04
CA GLY A 113 4.32 -2.96 18.20
C GLY A 113 5.08 -4.24 17.83
N GLU A 114 4.41 -5.39 17.87
CA GLU A 114 4.99 -6.63 17.33
C GLU A 114 5.27 -6.50 15.83
N LEU A 115 6.44 -7.00 15.43
CA LEU A 115 6.84 -7.14 14.06
C LEU A 115 6.33 -8.46 13.48
N PHE A 116 5.72 -8.34 12.30
CA PHE A 116 5.23 -9.46 11.51
C PHE A 116 5.95 -9.54 10.17
N ARG A 117 5.87 -10.72 9.55
CA ARG A 117 6.16 -10.94 8.13
C ARG A 117 4.91 -11.50 7.47
N ARG A 118 4.78 -11.25 6.16
CA ARG A 118 3.78 -11.92 5.31
C ARG A 118 4.04 -13.42 5.39
N ARG A 119 2.99 -14.22 5.56
CA ARG A 119 3.07 -15.67 5.38
C ARG A 119 3.41 -15.95 3.91
N PRO A 120 4.33 -16.87 3.59
CA PRO A 120 4.51 -17.31 2.21
C PRO A 120 3.18 -17.86 1.70
N GLU A 121 2.80 -17.53 0.47
CA GLU A 121 1.73 -18.25 -0.21
C GLU A 121 2.15 -19.71 -0.29
N GLY A 122 1.26 -20.63 0.07
CA GLY A 122 1.56 -22.07 0.04
C GLY A 122 2.02 -22.46 -1.36
N THR A 123 3.19 -23.09 -1.45
CA THR A 123 3.64 -23.81 -2.65
C THR A 123 2.65 -24.89 -3.00
#